data_AF-A3K9M9-F1
#
_entry.id   AF-A3K9M9-F1
#
_cell.length_a   1.000
_cell.length_b   1.000
_cell.length_c   1.000
_cell.angle_alpha   90.00
_cell.angle_beta   90.00
_cell.angle_gamma   90.00
#
_symmetry.space_group_name_H-M   'P 1'
#
loop_
_entity.id
_entity.type
_entity.pdbx_description
1 polymer ?
#
loop_
_entity_poly.entity_id
_entity_poly.type
_entity_poly.pdbx_seq_one_letter_code
_entity_poly.pdbx_strand_id
1 'polypeptide(L)'
;MIGDGHPEPANLSCLEWMRGNQTTVSEDRGIFLPMSRQMHPDLCAYVSDQFYAGRLSAHDTAAAPSVQVEGMPETGAWWIDVAHEGNTQIEYEEISAIRDCIARLIRGTWRDGPTRRPLRGSDTIVVAPFNAKVNALRDALLAEVRGGTVDKFQGQEAPVCLVSMTAASAEEPSRGMDFLFSRNRMNVAVSRAKALALVFGTSRLRDSRCETVEQMRLVNALAALPCKIAAGQHAPDAYRTARDPAPHREKSPVR
;
A
#
# COMPACT_ATOMS: atom_id res chain seq x y z
N MET A 1 46.27 14.34 -19.25
CA MET A 1 44.91 14.62 -18.76
C MET A 1 44.00 13.51 -19.24
N ILE A 2 43.76 12.50 -18.41
CA ILE A 2 42.76 11.46 -18.65
C ILE A 2 41.56 11.90 -17.80
N GLY A 3 40.43 12.19 -18.47
CA GLY A 3 39.23 12.68 -17.81
C GLY A 3 38.55 11.55 -17.06
N ASP A 4 38.59 11.61 -15.73
CA ASP A 4 37.72 10.89 -14.84
C ASP A 4 36.27 11.32 -15.12
N GLY A 5 35.45 10.37 -15.56
CA GLY A 5 34.03 10.55 -15.76
C GLY A 5 33.35 9.20 -15.58
N HIS A 6 33.24 8.74 -14.34
CA HIS A 6 32.33 7.65 -14.03
C HIS A 6 30.92 8.15 -14.41
N PRO A 7 30.20 7.49 -15.34
CA PRO A 7 28.83 7.91 -15.63
C PRO A 7 27.98 7.74 -14.38
N GLU A 8 27.26 8.77 -13.96
CA GLU A 8 26.22 8.66 -12.95
C GLU A 8 25.10 7.73 -13.44
N PRO A 9 24.40 6.99 -12.55
CA PRO A 9 24.47 7.02 -11.09
C PRO A 9 25.19 5.79 -10.47
N ALA A 10 26.09 6.01 -9.51
CA ALA A 10 26.76 4.94 -8.75
C ALA A 10 25.90 4.32 -7.63
N ASN A 11 24.63 4.73 -7.51
CA ASN A 11 23.69 4.30 -6.47
C ASN A 11 22.61 3.32 -6.99
N LEU A 12 22.68 2.89 -8.25
CA LEU A 12 21.79 1.88 -8.80
C LEU A 12 22.39 0.49 -8.63
N SER A 13 21.57 -0.47 -8.21
CA SER A 13 21.92 -1.89 -8.35
C SER A 13 22.08 -2.25 -9.82
N CYS A 14 22.89 -3.27 -10.13
CA CYS A 14 23.07 -3.74 -11.52
C CYS A 14 21.74 -4.02 -12.24
N LEU A 15 20.73 -4.51 -11.49
CA LEU A 15 19.40 -4.77 -12.03
C LEU A 15 18.61 -3.49 -12.31
N GLU A 16 18.68 -2.48 -11.45
CA GLU A 16 18.06 -1.16 -11.71
C GLU A 16 18.68 -0.49 -12.93
N TRP A 17 20.00 -0.60 -13.09
CA TRP A 17 20.70 -0.11 -14.27
C TRP A 17 20.24 -0.83 -15.56
N MET A 18 20.10 -2.15 -15.52
CA MET A 18 19.62 -2.93 -16.67
C MET A 18 18.17 -2.64 -17.04
N ARG A 19 17.30 -2.40 -16.04
CA ARG A 19 15.87 -2.09 -16.22
C ARG A 19 15.63 -0.67 -16.74
N GLY A 20 16.56 0.25 -16.52
CA GLY A 20 16.44 1.66 -16.90
C GLY A 20 15.18 2.30 -16.30
N ASN A 21 14.44 3.07 -17.10
CA ASN A 21 13.19 3.73 -16.67
C ASN A 21 11.95 2.82 -16.68
N GLN A 22 12.10 1.54 -17.00
CA GLN A 22 10.95 0.61 -17.03
C GLN A 22 10.62 0.09 -15.63
N THR A 23 9.32 -0.14 -15.37
CA THR A 23 8.82 -0.64 -14.08
C THR A 23 9.09 -2.14 -13.89
N THR A 24 9.14 -2.89 -14.99
CA THR A 24 9.42 -4.33 -15.03
C THR A 24 10.57 -4.60 -15.98
N VAL A 25 11.21 -5.78 -15.85
CA VAL A 25 12.29 -6.16 -16.76
C VAL A 25 11.69 -6.42 -18.15
N SER A 26 12.30 -5.80 -19.16
CA SER A 26 11.96 -5.99 -20.57
C SER A 26 12.28 -7.41 -21.00
N GLU A 27 11.52 -7.96 -21.95
CA GLU A 27 11.68 -9.35 -22.43
C GLU A 27 13.08 -9.60 -23.05
N ASP A 28 13.73 -8.56 -23.58
CA ASP A 28 15.08 -8.59 -24.12
C ASP A 28 16.19 -8.51 -23.05
N ARG A 29 15.86 -8.26 -21.78
CA ARG A 29 16.83 -7.98 -20.70
C ARG A 29 16.73 -8.87 -19.47
N GLY A 30 15.78 -9.80 -19.44
CA GLY A 30 15.69 -10.80 -18.39
C GLY A 30 14.33 -11.46 -18.28
N ILE A 31 14.20 -12.39 -17.33
CA ILE A 31 12.98 -13.16 -17.08
C ILE A 31 12.14 -12.43 -16.03
N PHE A 32 10.96 -11.98 -16.43
CA PHE A 32 9.92 -11.52 -15.50
C PHE A 32 9.08 -12.73 -15.07
N LEU A 33 8.86 -12.91 -13.76
CA LEU A 33 7.96 -13.94 -13.24
C LEU A 33 6.57 -13.31 -13.06
N PRO A 34 5.61 -13.58 -13.96
CA PRO A 34 4.35 -12.84 -13.98
C PRO A 34 3.35 -13.33 -12.95
N MET A 35 3.69 -14.29 -12.09
CA MET A 35 2.72 -14.96 -11.23
C MET A 35 3.15 -14.97 -9.77
N SER A 36 2.32 -14.38 -8.90
CA SER A 36 2.44 -14.42 -7.45
C SER A 36 1.64 -15.59 -6.87
N ARG A 37 2.23 -16.34 -5.93
CA ARG A 37 1.54 -17.42 -5.19
C ARG A 37 1.17 -17.02 -3.76
N GLN A 38 1.44 -15.77 -3.38
CA GLN A 38 1.38 -15.30 -1.99
C GLN A 38 0.22 -14.35 -1.76
N MET A 39 -0.01 -13.43 -2.70
CA MET A 39 -1.00 -12.37 -2.56
C MET A 39 -2.37 -12.83 -3.09
N HIS A 40 -3.40 -12.59 -2.30
CA HIS A 40 -4.79 -12.75 -2.73
C HIS A 40 -5.06 -11.97 -4.03
N PRO A 41 -5.86 -12.50 -4.97
CA PRO A 41 -6.15 -11.85 -6.25
C PRO A 41 -6.50 -10.36 -6.15
N ASP A 42 -7.37 -9.97 -5.21
CA ASP A 42 -7.74 -8.55 -5.02
C ASP A 42 -6.56 -7.65 -4.63
N LEU A 43 -5.65 -8.17 -3.81
CA LEU A 43 -4.43 -7.46 -3.41
C LEU A 43 -3.42 -7.43 -4.56
N CYS A 44 -3.26 -8.58 -5.23
CA CYS A 44 -2.37 -8.73 -6.38
C CYS A 44 -2.80 -7.82 -7.54
N ALA A 45 -4.11 -7.65 -7.77
CA ALA A 45 -4.64 -6.77 -8.81
C ALA A 45 -4.22 -5.31 -8.59
N TYR A 46 -4.39 -4.79 -7.37
CA TYR A 46 -3.91 -3.45 -7.02
C TYR A 46 -2.39 -3.33 -7.19
N VAL A 47 -1.62 -4.29 -6.66
CA VAL A 47 -0.15 -4.25 -6.75
C VAL A 47 0.31 -4.34 -8.21
N SER A 48 -0.33 -5.18 -9.02
CA SER A 48 -0.01 -5.38 -10.42
C SER A 48 -0.22 -4.11 -11.24
N ASP A 49 -1.38 -3.49 -11.10
CA ASP A 49 -1.73 -2.26 -11.79
C ASP A 49 -0.80 -1.11 -11.39
N GLN A 50 -0.63 -0.91 -10.07
CA GLN A 50 0.13 0.23 -9.56
C GLN A 50 1.64 0.04 -9.61
N PHE A 51 2.19 -1.17 -9.66
CA PHE A 51 3.64 -1.39 -9.57
C PHE A 51 4.24 -2.32 -10.63
N TYR A 52 3.43 -3.01 -11.42
CA TYR A 52 3.91 -3.97 -12.42
C TYR A 52 3.28 -3.78 -13.81
N ALA A 53 2.65 -2.62 -14.06
CA ALA A 53 2.00 -2.29 -15.33
C ALA A 53 0.99 -3.37 -15.78
N GLY A 54 0.28 -3.97 -14.82
CA GLY A 54 -0.72 -5.01 -15.07
C GLY A 54 -0.14 -6.38 -15.44
N ARG A 55 1.19 -6.56 -15.43
CA ARG A 55 1.85 -7.81 -15.87
C ARG A 55 1.87 -8.91 -14.80
N LEU A 56 1.56 -8.58 -13.54
CA LEU A 56 1.54 -9.54 -12.43
C LEU A 56 0.12 -10.12 -12.23
N SER A 57 0.01 -11.43 -12.05
CA SER A 57 -1.23 -12.14 -11.76
C SER A 57 -1.09 -12.98 -10.49
N ALA A 58 -2.22 -13.30 -9.84
CA ALA A 58 -2.24 -14.24 -8.74
C ALA A 58 -2.45 -15.67 -9.26
N HIS A 59 -1.74 -16.63 -8.67
CA HIS A 59 -1.99 -18.06 -8.87
C HIS A 59 -3.29 -18.47 -8.16
N ASP A 60 -4.03 -19.44 -8.70
CA ASP A 60 -5.35 -19.86 -8.19
C ASP A 60 -5.35 -20.22 -6.70
N THR A 61 -4.27 -20.84 -6.22
CA THR A 61 -4.12 -21.21 -4.80
C THR A 61 -4.01 -20.01 -3.87
N ALA A 62 -3.68 -18.82 -4.38
CA ALA A 62 -3.57 -17.61 -3.59
C ALA A 62 -4.92 -16.96 -3.28
N ALA A 63 -6.03 -17.44 -3.86
CA ALA A 63 -7.39 -16.95 -3.57
C ALA A 63 -7.98 -17.48 -2.25
N ALA A 64 -7.32 -18.45 -1.62
CA ALA A 64 -7.79 -19.09 -0.40
C ALA A 64 -7.76 -18.19 0.86
N PRO A 65 -6.78 -17.29 1.07
CA PRO A 65 -6.63 -16.55 2.30
C PRO A 65 -7.55 -15.31 2.42
N SER A 66 -8.24 -15.14 3.55
CA SER A 66 -9.05 -13.94 3.83
C SER A 66 -9.18 -13.60 5.33
N VAL A 67 -9.47 -12.33 5.62
CA VAL A 67 -9.60 -11.74 6.96
C VAL A 67 -11.07 -11.51 7.29
N GLN A 68 -11.65 -12.31 8.16
CA GLN A 68 -13.07 -12.19 8.53
C GLN A 68 -13.23 -11.35 9.80
N VAL A 69 -13.48 -10.05 9.62
CA VAL A 69 -13.75 -9.09 10.70
C VAL A 69 -14.95 -8.24 10.31
N GLU A 70 -15.92 -8.11 11.19
CA GLU A 70 -17.12 -7.31 10.94
C GLU A 70 -16.78 -5.84 10.63
N GLY A 71 -17.38 -5.33 9.55
CA GLY A 71 -17.19 -3.95 9.08
C GLY A 71 -15.84 -3.69 8.41
N MET A 72 -14.95 -4.67 8.28
CA MET A 72 -13.67 -4.54 7.55
C MET A 72 -13.71 -5.26 6.20
N PRO A 73 -12.88 -4.87 5.22
CA PRO A 73 -12.67 -5.66 4.02
C PRO A 73 -12.00 -6.99 4.37
N GLU A 74 -12.33 -8.05 3.63
CA GLU A 74 -11.68 -9.36 3.86
C GLU A 74 -10.33 -9.50 3.16
N THR A 75 -10.16 -8.79 2.05
CA THR A 75 -9.05 -8.95 1.10
C THR A 75 -8.76 -7.61 0.40
N GLY A 76 -7.60 -7.50 -0.26
CA GLY A 76 -7.23 -6.36 -1.08
C GLY A 76 -6.39 -5.31 -0.35
N ALA A 77 -6.16 -4.18 -1.01
CA ALA A 77 -5.50 -3.02 -0.44
C ALA A 77 -6.49 -1.87 -0.28
N TRP A 78 -6.48 -1.19 0.87
CA TRP A 78 -7.46 -0.17 1.21
C TRP A 78 -6.81 1.05 1.87
N TRP A 79 -7.36 2.22 1.61
CA TRP A 79 -7.01 3.45 2.29
C TRP A 79 -7.90 3.64 3.52
N ILE A 80 -7.27 3.95 4.65
CA ILE A 80 -7.90 4.33 5.90
C ILE A 80 -7.54 5.79 6.16
N ASP A 81 -8.54 6.66 6.02
CA ASP A 81 -8.37 8.08 6.27
C ASP A 81 -8.17 8.35 7.77
N VAL A 82 -7.12 9.09 8.09
CA VAL A 82 -6.81 9.55 9.44
C VAL A 82 -6.79 11.08 9.41
N ALA A 83 -7.76 11.70 10.09
CA ALA A 83 -7.82 13.15 10.20
C ALA A 83 -6.70 13.63 11.14
N HIS A 84 -5.83 14.52 10.65
CA HIS A 84 -4.80 15.18 11.44
C HIS A 84 -5.18 16.64 11.66
N GLU A 85 -5.16 17.13 12.90
CA GLU A 85 -5.41 18.54 13.23
C GLU A 85 -4.19 19.45 13.03
N GLY A 86 -3.26 19.10 12.13
CA GLY A 86 -2.13 19.97 11.76
C GLY A 86 -1.04 20.13 12.81
N ASN A 87 -0.89 19.19 13.75
CA ASN A 87 0.19 19.20 14.73
C ASN A 87 1.47 18.54 14.21
N THR A 88 2.59 19.26 14.34
CA THR A 88 3.94 18.95 13.82
C THR A 88 4.76 18.00 14.70
N GLN A 89 4.20 17.44 15.77
CA GLN A 89 4.95 16.57 16.68
C GLN A 89 4.20 15.26 16.96
N ILE A 90 4.62 14.22 16.24
CA ILE A 90 4.25 12.80 16.39
C ILE A 90 2.74 12.58 16.30
N GLU A 91 2.30 12.17 15.11
CA GLU A 91 0.93 11.80 14.75
C GLU A 91 0.39 10.64 15.60
N TYR A 92 -0.11 10.97 16.80
CA TYR A 92 -0.79 10.07 17.72
C TYR A 92 -2.05 9.49 17.10
N GLU A 93 -2.67 10.21 16.17
CA GLU A 93 -3.90 9.85 15.48
C GLU A 93 -3.71 8.58 14.64
N GLU A 94 -2.66 8.51 13.82
CA GLU A 94 -2.39 7.29 13.05
C GLU A 94 -2.05 6.12 13.98
N ILE A 95 -1.27 6.36 15.04
CA ILE A 95 -0.91 5.31 16.00
C ILE A 95 -2.17 4.78 16.69
N SER A 96 -3.08 5.66 17.10
CA SER A 96 -4.37 5.29 17.68
C SER A 96 -5.22 4.51 16.69
N ALA A 97 -5.35 4.99 15.45
CA ALA A 97 -6.11 4.32 14.40
C ALA A 97 -5.56 2.92 14.09
N ILE A 98 -4.24 2.76 14.04
CA ILE A 98 -3.56 1.47 13.84
C ILE A 98 -3.80 0.55 15.04
N ARG A 99 -3.68 1.05 16.28
CA ARG A 99 -3.95 0.28 17.50
C ARG A 99 -5.39 -0.21 17.54
N ASP A 100 -6.35 0.66 17.24
CA ASP A 100 -7.77 0.33 17.26
C ASP A 100 -8.12 -0.65 16.12
N CYS A 101 -7.46 -0.53 14.97
CA CYS A 101 -7.53 -1.51 13.89
C CYS A 101 -7.04 -2.89 14.34
N ILE A 102 -5.86 -2.96 14.96
CA ILE A 102 -5.30 -4.22 15.49
C ILE A 102 -6.25 -4.84 16.52
N ALA A 103 -6.79 -4.03 17.44
CA ALA A 103 -7.74 -4.49 18.45
C ALA A 103 -9.02 -5.07 17.84
N ARG A 104 -9.45 -4.61 16.66
CA ARG A 104 -10.54 -5.20 15.88
C ARG A 104 -10.11 -6.47 15.16
N LEU A 105 -8.92 -6.47 14.53
CA LEU A 105 -8.37 -7.62 13.79
C LEU A 105 -8.27 -8.85 14.68
N ILE A 106 -7.76 -8.73 15.91
CA ILE A 106 -7.59 -9.88 16.84
C ILE A 106 -8.93 -10.48 17.32
N ARG A 107 -10.06 -9.77 17.13
CA ARG A 107 -11.41 -10.32 17.38
C ARG A 107 -11.97 -11.07 16.18
N GLY A 108 -11.31 -10.97 15.03
CA GLY A 108 -11.71 -11.64 13.80
C GLY A 108 -11.05 -13.01 13.61
N THR A 109 -11.23 -13.52 12.41
CA THR A 109 -10.80 -14.86 12.02
C THR A 109 -9.98 -14.83 10.75
N TRP A 110 -8.85 -15.52 10.75
CA TRP A 110 -8.07 -15.83 9.56
C TRP A 110 -8.61 -17.10 8.92
N ARG A 111 -8.91 -17.04 7.62
CA ARG A 111 -9.22 -18.19 6.78
C ARG A 111 -8.08 -18.39 5.79
N ASP A 112 -7.66 -19.63 5.59
CA ASP A 112 -6.75 -20.04 4.53
C ASP A 112 -7.17 -21.43 4.05
N GLY A 113 -7.98 -21.45 2.99
CA GLY A 113 -8.61 -22.66 2.48
C GLY A 113 -9.51 -23.32 3.55
N PRO A 114 -9.27 -24.60 3.93
CA PRO A 114 -10.06 -25.28 4.95
C PRO A 114 -9.68 -24.84 6.38
N THR A 115 -8.57 -24.14 6.56
CA THR A 115 -8.10 -23.73 7.89
C THR A 115 -8.76 -22.43 8.30
N ARG A 116 -9.36 -22.44 9.50
CA ARG A 116 -10.00 -21.27 10.11
C ARG A 116 -9.54 -21.15 11.55
N ARG A 117 -8.99 -19.99 11.93
CA ARG A 117 -8.52 -19.74 13.31
C ARG A 117 -8.62 -18.26 13.69
N PRO A 118 -8.69 -17.91 14.98
CA PRO A 118 -8.59 -16.52 15.42
C PRO A 118 -7.32 -15.84 14.90
N LEU A 119 -7.43 -14.56 14.58
CA LEU A 119 -6.28 -13.70 14.27
C LEU A 119 -5.51 -13.37 15.55
N ARG A 120 -4.18 -13.34 15.44
CA ARG A 120 -3.25 -13.01 16.53
C ARG A 120 -2.47 -11.75 16.18
N GLY A 121 -1.85 -11.10 17.17
CA GLY A 121 -0.98 -9.95 16.91
C GLY A 121 0.16 -10.28 15.94
N SER A 122 0.71 -11.50 16.02
CA SER A 122 1.77 -12.01 15.15
C SER A 122 1.37 -12.15 13.66
N ASP A 123 0.07 -12.17 13.37
CA ASP A 123 -0.49 -12.17 12.01
C ASP A 123 -0.50 -10.78 11.36
N THR A 124 -0.03 -9.76 12.07
CA THR A 124 0.03 -8.39 11.59
C THR A 124 1.47 -7.89 11.54
N ILE A 125 1.86 -7.34 10.39
CA ILE A 125 3.05 -6.51 10.26
C ILE A 125 2.61 -5.05 10.16
N VAL A 126 3.32 -4.16 10.85
CA VAL A 126 3.15 -2.71 10.73
C VAL A 126 4.42 -2.10 10.14
N VAL A 127 4.25 -1.38 9.03
CA VAL A 127 5.33 -0.75 8.29
C VAL A 127 5.21 0.76 8.37
N ALA A 128 6.32 1.44 8.65
CA ALA A 128 6.41 2.90 8.58
C ALA A 128 7.75 3.33 7.95
N PRO A 129 7.78 4.46 7.21
CA PRO A 129 8.98 4.95 6.52
C PRO A 129 10.11 5.39 7.46
N PHE A 130 9.79 5.84 8.68
CA PHE A 130 10.78 6.39 9.63
C PHE A 130 10.93 5.55 10.90
N ASN A 131 12.18 5.36 11.33
CA ASN A 131 12.50 4.61 12.55
C ASN A 131 11.87 5.21 13.81
N ALA A 132 11.76 6.55 13.90
CA ALA A 132 11.12 7.21 15.04
C ALA A 132 9.64 6.79 15.18
N LYS A 133 8.89 6.77 14.07
CA LYS A 133 7.51 6.28 14.04
C LYS A 133 7.41 4.78 14.33
N VAL A 134 8.33 3.98 13.80
CA VAL A 134 8.42 2.54 14.11
C VAL A 134 8.57 2.31 15.62
N ASN A 135 9.43 3.09 16.29
CA ASN A 135 9.62 2.97 17.72
C ASN A 135 8.36 3.38 18.49
N ALA A 136 7.73 4.51 18.14
CA ALA A 136 6.48 4.95 18.75
C ALA A 136 5.34 3.91 18.56
N LEU A 137 5.26 3.28 17.39
CA LEU A 137 4.32 2.19 17.12
C LEU A 137 4.64 0.95 17.98
N ARG A 138 5.91 0.58 18.13
CA ARG A 138 6.28 -0.56 18.99
C ARG A 138 5.92 -0.32 20.46
N ASP A 139 6.07 0.91 20.94
CA ASP A 139 5.74 1.27 22.31
C ASP A 139 4.22 1.29 22.56
N ALA A 140 3.42 1.62 21.54
CA ALA A 140 1.96 1.74 21.64
C ALA A 140 1.17 0.47 21.31
N LEU A 141 1.80 -0.52 20.65
CA LEU A 141 1.13 -1.71 20.13
C LEU A 141 1.42 -2.96 20.98
N LEU A 142 0.64 -4.03 20.74
CA LEU A 142 0.84 -5.33 21.38
C LEU A 142 2.23 -5.89 21.04
N ALA A 143 2.91 -6.49 22.01
CA ALA A 143 4.27 -7.02 21.85
C ALA A 143 4.40 -8.08 20.74
N GLU A 144 3.32 -8.79 20.40
CA GLU A 144 3.29 -9.79 19.34
C GLU A 144 3.27 -9.19 17.92
N VAL A 145 2.93 -7.90 17.78
CA VAL A 145 2.83 -7.22 16.48
C VAL A 145 4.23 -6.85 15.98
N ARG A 146 4.52 -7.24 14.74
CA ARG A 146 5.84 -6.99 14.15
C ARG A 146 5.87 -5.60 13.50
N GLY A 147 6.49 -4.63 14.17
CA GLY A 147 6.70 -3.27 13.63
C GLY A 147 8.11 -3.06 13.05
N GLY A 148 8.25 -2.32 11.95
CA GLY A 148 9.54 -2.09 11.28
C GLY A 148 9.48 -1.15 10.08
N THR A 149 10.65 -0.76 9.57
CA THR A 149 10.73 -0.07 8.27
C THR A 149 10.59 -1.09 7.14
N VAL A 150 10.28 -0.60 5.94
CA VAL A 150 10.20 -1.40 4.72
C VAL A 150 11.45 -2.28 4.53
N ASP A 151 12.62 -1.68 4.76
CA ASP A 151 13.92 -2.34 4.58
C ASP A 151 14.11 -3.54 5.54
N LYS A 152 13.46 -3.52 6.72
CA LYS A 152 13.55 -4.61 7.72
C LYS A 152 12.68 -5.82 7.37
N PHE A 153 11.69 -5.67 6.48
CA PHE A 153 10.72 -6.72 6.15
C PHE A 153 10.93 -7.34 4.77
N GLN A 154 12.12 -7.20 4.17
CA GLN A 154 12.43 -7.93 2.95
C GLN A 154 12.29 -9.45 3.18
N GLY A 155 11.44 -10.09 2.38
CA GLY A 155 11.17 -11.53 2.44
C GLY A 155 10.27 -11.99 3.60
N GLN A 156 9.75 -11.09 4.44
CA GLN A 156 8.77 -11.43 5.47
C GLN A 156 7.35 -11.14 5.00
N GLU A 157 6.38 -11.93 5.46
CA GLU A 157 4.96 -11.77 5.13
C GLU A 157 4.08 -11.97 6.36
N ALA A 158 2.84 -11.49 6.24
CA ALA A 158 1.80 -11.64 7.24
C ALA A 158 0.42 -11.72 6.58
N PRO A 159 -0.56 -12.39 7.21
CA PRO A 159 -1.98 -12.28 6.81
C PRO A 159 -2.41 -10.83 6.55
N VAL A 160 -2.03 -9.90 7.44
CA VAL A 160 -2.36 -8.48 7.36
C VAL A 160 -1.11 -7.61 7.39
N CYS A 161 -1.05 -6.60 6.52
CA CYS A 161 -0.05 -5.53 6.58
C CYS A 161 -0.74 -4.18 6.82
N LEU A 162 -0.28 -3.44 7.82
CA LEU A 162 -0.70 -2.07 8.09
C LEU A 162 0.44 -1.13 7.71
N VAL A 163 0.17 -0.15 6.87
CA VAL A 163 1.17 0.81 6.37
C VAL A 163 0.82 2.19 6.92
N SER A 164 1.72 2.79 7.70
CA SER A 164 1.61 4.19 8.15
C SER A 164 2.35 5.08 7.16
N MET A 165 1.66 6.10 6.65
CA MET A 165 2.28 7.10 5.77
C MET A 165 3.16 8.09 6.56
N THR A 166 2.91 8.26 7.86
CA THR A 166 3.75 9.05 8.76
C THR A 166 3.86 10.53 8.40
N ALA A 167 2.98 11.04 7.53
CA ALA A 167 2.99 12.46 7.17
C ALA A 167 1.57 13.02 7.07
N ALA A 168 1.39 14.23 7.59
CA ALA A 168 0.16 14.98 7.45
C ALA A 168 0.08 15.72 6.10
N SER A 169 1.20 15.87 5.40
CA SER A 169 1.23 16.38 4.03
C SER A 169 2.47 15.94 3.25
N ALA A 170 2.39 16.03 1.93
CA ALA A 170 3.51 15.84 1.01
C ALA A 170 4.69 16.81 1.24
N GLU A 171 4.44 17.98 1.85
CA GLU A 171 5.40 19.06 2.06
C GLU A 171 6.16 18.95 3.39
N GLU A 172 5.67 18.12 4.32
CA GLU A 172 6.21 17.95 5.67
C GLU A 172 7.53 17.13 5.78
N PRO A 173 7.80 16.07 5.00
CA PRO A 173 9.03 15.32 5.18
C PRO A 173 10.28 16.15 4.83
N SER A 174 11.19 16.29 5.80
CA SER A 174 12.51 16.92 5.62
C SER A 174 13.38 16.26 4.54
N ARG A 175 13.03 15.04 4.12
CA ARG A 175 13.68 14.26 3.05
C ARG A 175 12.91 14.26 1.72
N GLY A 176 11.86 15.08 1.61
CA GLY A 176 11.03 15.22 0.43
C GLY A 176 10.01 14.09 0.21
N MET A 177 9.05 14.35 -0.68
CA MET A 177 8.03 13.39 -1.13
C MET A 177 8.63 12.07 -1.62
N ASP A 178 9.75 12.11 -2.33
CA ASP A 178 10.32 10.93 -3.00
C ASP A 178 10.80 9.86 -2.00
N PHE A 179 11.16 10.25 -0.78
CA PHE A 179 11.52 9.31 0.29
C PHE A 179 10.30 8.64 0.90
N LEU A 180 9.25 9.42 1.22
CA LEU A 180 8.01 8.92 1.81
C LEU A 180 7.23 8.04 0.85
N PHE A 181 7.12 8.50 -0.39
CA PHE A 181 6.27 7.88 -1.38
C PHE A 181 7.04 6.94 -2.31
N SER A 182 8.32 6.63 -2.04
CA SER A 182 9.11 5.75 -2.91
C SER A 182 8.31 4.56 -3.41
N ARG A 183 8.11 4.50 -4.73
CA ARG A 183 7.25 3.50 -5.38
C ARG A 183 7.65 2.07 -5.01
N ASN A 184 8.96 1.82 -4.96
CA ASN A 184 9.52 0.54 -4.54
C ASN A 184 9.16 0.24 -3.08
N ARG A 185 9.23 1.24 -2.18
CA ARG A 185 8.90 1.06 -0.77
C ARG A 185 7.43 0.79 -0.55
N MET A 186 6.55 1.51 -1.25
CA MET A 186 5.11 1.28 -1.21
C MET A 186 4.74 -0.11 -1.72
N ASN A 187 5.30 -0.51 -2.86
CA ASN A 187 5.12 -1.85 -3.40
C ASN A 187 5.54 -2.90 -2.36
N VAL A 188 6.77 -2.79 -1.84
CA VAL A 188 7.29 -3.73 -0.84
C VAL A 188 6.41 -3.77 0.40
N ALA A 189 5.94 -2.63 0.92
CA ALA A 189 5.10 -2.55 2.11
C ALA A 189 3.74 -3.22 1.89
N VAL A 190 3.02 -2.85 0.83
CA VAL A 190 1.69 -3.39 0.53
C VAL A 190 1.78 -4.88 0.19
N SER A 191 2.81 -5.30 -0.54
CA SER A 191 3.01 -6.70 -0.94
C SER A 191 3.42 -7.62 0.22
N ARG A 192 3.62 -7.11 1.45
CA ARG A 192 3.85 -7.96 2.63
C ARG A 192 2.58 -8.64 3.14
N ALA A 193 1.41 -8.11 2.76
CA ALA A 193 0.15 -8.74 3.08
C ALA A 193 -0.09 -9.97 2.20
N LYS A 194 -0.62 -11.04 2.80
CA LYS A 194 -1.15 -12.18 2.05
C LYS A 194 -2.57 -11.92 1.58
N ALA A 195 -3.42 -11.37 2.43
CA ALA A 195 -4.81 -11.09 2.07
C ALA A 195 -5.15 -9.60 2.09
N LEU A 196 -4.82 -8.90 3.19
CA LEU A 196 -5.32 -7.55 3.45
C LEU A 196 -4.19 -6.57 3.76
N ALA A 197 -4.11 -5.49 2.99
CA ALA A 197 -3.26 -4.35 3.25
C ALA A 197 -4.11 -3.12 3.58
N LEU A 198 -3.82 -2.44 4.69
CA LEU A 198 -4.50 -1.21 5.10
C LEU A 198 -3.47 -0.08 5.20
N VAL A 199 -3.65 0.97 4.41
CA VAL A 199 -2.76 2.12 4.34
C VAL A 199 -3.41 3.29 5.08
N PHE A 200 -2.74 3.78 6.12
CA PHE A 200 -3.20 4.82 7.01
C PHE A 200 -2.49 6.12 6.68
N GLY A 201 -3.27 7.17 6.50
CA GLY A 201 -2.77 8.53 6.34
C GLY A 201 -3.91 9.50 6.11
N THR A 202 -3.59 10.78 6.04
CA THR A 202 -4.58 11.81 5.74
C THR A 202 -4.89 11.90 4.25
N SER A 203 -6.16 12.11 3.92
CA SER A 203 -6.67 12.38 2.57
C SER A 203 -5.90 13.48 1.84
N ARG A 204 -5.31 14.45 2.54
CA ARG A 204 -4.45 15.48 1.94
C ARG A 204 -3.25 14.92 1.17
N LEU A 205 -2.77 13.73 1.54
CA LEU A 205 -1.70 13.03 0.79
C LEU A 205 -2.18 12.57 -0.59
N ARG A 206 -3.46 12.23 -0.74
CA ARG A 206 -4.08 11.81 -2.01
C ARG A 206 -4.40 12.98 -2.92
N ASP A 207 -4.53 14.18 -2.35
CA ASP A 207 -4.83 15.43 -3.06
C ASP A 207 -3.57 16.33 -3.22
N SER A 208 -2.39 15.75 -2.99
CA SER A 208 -1.13 16.50 -3.03
C SER A 208 -0.82 16.99 -4.44
N ARG A 209 -0.35 18.24 -4.53
CA ARG A 209 0.07 18.82 -5.80
C ARG A 209 1.33 18.11 -6.30
N CYS A 210 1.34 17.79 -7.59
CA CYS A 210 2.46 17.12 -8.23
C CYS A 210 3.12 18.08 -9.22
N GLU A 211 4.43 18.21 -9.13
CA GLU A 211 5.25 19.00 -10.04
C GLU A 211 5.93 18.12 -11.09
N THR A 212 6.03 16.81 -10.83
CA THR A 212 6.66 15.83 -11.73
C THR A 212 5.74 14.65 -12.02
N VAL A 213 5.99 13.95 -13.14
CA VAL A 213 5.28 12.72 -13.51
C VAL A 213 5.48 11.61 -12.47
N GLU A 214 6.66 11.54 -11.85
CA GLU A 214 6.90 10.56 -10.79
C GLU A 214 6.05 10.86 -9.57
N GLN A 215 5.96 12.12 -9.12
CA GLN A 215 5.05 12.50 -8.03
C GLN A 215 3.60 12.17 -8.38
N MET A 216 3.14 12.44 -9.61
CA MET A 216 1.79 12.06 -10.06
C MET A 216 1.55 10.56 -9.95
N ARG A 217 2.52 9.72 -10.36
CA ARG A 217 2.40 8.26 -10.24
C ARG A 217 2.31 7.81 -8.79
N LEU A 218 3.03 8.48 -7.89
CA LEU A 218 3.02 8.18 -6.47
C LEU A 218 1.69 8.54 -5.81
N VAL A 219 1.18 9.74 -6.07
CA VAL A 219 -0.14 10.17 -5.61
C VAL A 219 -1.23 9.29 -6.21
N ASN A 220 -1.13 8.92 -7.48
CA ASN A 220 -2.07 8.00 -8.13
C ASN A 220 -2.11 6.62 -7.45
N ALA A 221 -0.98 6.09 -6.99
CA ALA A 221 -0.95 4.83 -6.25
C ALA A 221 -1.81 4.92 -4.98
N LEU A 222 -1.73 6.03 -4.24
CA LEU A 222 -2.58 6.26 -3.07
C LEU A 222 -4.05 6.50 -3.45
N ALA A 223 -4.28 7.25 -4.53
CA ALA A 223 -5.61 7.56 -5.02
C ALA A 223 -6.35 6.33 -5.56
N ALA A 224 -5.63 5.34 -6.10
CA ALA A 224 -6.17 4.07 -6.56
C ALA A 224 -6.66 3.17 -5.42
N LEU A 225 -6.22 3.42 -4.17
CA LEU A 225 -6.71 2.68 -3.01
C LEU A 225 -8.17 3.07 -2.72
N PRO A 226 -9.10 2.10 -2.71
CA PRO A 226 -10.48 2.36 -2.31
C PRO A 226 -10.52 2.83 -0.85
N CYS A 227 -11.27 3.89 -0.59
CA CYS A 227 -11.43 4.43 0.75
C CYS A 227 -12.49 3.63 1.51
N LYS A 228 -12.15 3.17 2.72
CA LYS A 228 -13.14 2.80 3.73
C LYS A 228 -12.99 3.76 4.88
N ILE A 229 -14.07 4.44 5.24
CA ILE A 229 -14.09 5.32 6.40
C ILE A 229 -14.04 4.42 7.64
N ALA A 230 -13.10 4.71 8.54
CA ALA A 230 -13.07 4.06 9.85
C ALA A 230 -14.46 4.24 10.50
N ALA A 231 -15.09 3.14 10.91
CA ALA A 231 -16.42 3.15 11.49
C ALA A 231 -16.48 4.17 12.63
N GLY A 232 -17.16 5.30 12.42
CA GLY A 232 -17.23 6.42 13.37
C GLY A 232 -17.38 7.82 12.78
N GLN A 233 -17.13 8.05 11.48
CA GLN A 233 -17.25 9.39 10.88
C GLN A 233 -18.00 9.37 9.54
N HIS A 234 -18.75 10.43 9.26
CA HIS A 234 -19.54 10.62 8.04
C HIS A 234 -18.63 10.94 6.83
N ALA A 235 -18.93 10.36 5.67
CA ALA A 235 -18.27 10.72 4.42
C ALA A 235 -18.64 12.15 3.99
N PRO A 236 -17.72 13.00 3.51
CA PRO A 236 -18.09 14.08 2.61
C PRO A 236 -18.45 13.49 1.23
N ASP A 237 -19.56 13.95 0.68
CA ASP A 237 -20.31 13.44 -0.48
C ASP A 237 -19.57 13.40 -1.85
N ALA A 238 -18.24 13.53 -1.89
CA ALA A 238 -17.52 13.85 -3.14
C ALA A 238 -17.22 12.65 -4.08
N TYR A 239 -17.42 11.40 -3.66
CA TYR A 239 -16.97 10.23 -4.45
C TYR A 239 -18.08 9.37 -5.09
N ARG A 240 -19.33 9.83 -5.09
CA ARG A 240 -20.48 9.04 -5.59
C ARG A 240 -20.73 9.11 -7.10
N THR A 241 -19.99 9.90 -7.87
CA THR A 241 -20.34 10.21 -9.27
C THR A 241 -19.43 9.62 -10.36
N ALA A 242 -18.44 8.79 -10.04
CA ALA A 242 -17.47 8.31 -11.05
C ALA A 242 -17.52 6.81 -11.41
N ARG A 243 -18.54 6.05 -10.99
CA ARG A 243 -18.61 4.59 -11.26
C ARG A 243 -19.91 4.06 -11.87
N ASP A 244 -20.76 4.91 -12.43
CA ASP A 244 -21.83 4.43 -13.31
C ASP A 244 -21.40 4.58 -14.77
N PRO A 245 -21.10 3.48 -15.50
CA PRO A 245 -21.03 3.54 -16.94
C PRO A 245 -22.43 3.87 -17.48
N ALA A 246 -22.56 5.02 -18.14
CA ALA A 246 -23.79 5.44 -18.78
C ALA A 246 -24.30 4.32 -19.74
N PRO A 247 -25.60 3.97 -19.72
CA PRO A 247 -26.11 2.92 -20.60
C PRO A 247 -25.98 3.35 -22.06
N HIS A 248 -25.37 2.49 -22.87
CA HIS A 248 -25.31 2.62 -24.32
C HIS A 248 -26.72 2.85 -24.89
N ARG A 249 -26.97 4.04 -25.43
CA ARG A 249 -28.14 4.28 -26.29
C ARG A 249 -27.91 3.58 -27.63
N GLU A 250 -28.64 2.50 -27.85
CA GLU A 250 -28.87 1.93 -29.19
C GLU A 250 -29.45 3.01 -30.10
N LYS A 251 -28.78 3.26 -31.23
CA LYS A 251 -29.32 4.08 -32.31
C LYS A 251 -30.32 3.21 -33.09
N SER A 252 -31.61 3.51 -32.98
CA SER A 252 -32.61 3.01 -33.93
C SER A 252 -32.37 3.60 -35.33
N PRO A 253 -32.59 2.83 -36.41
CA PRO A 253 -32.37 3.30 -37.77
C PRO A 253 -33.51 4.20 -38.23
N VAL A 254 -33.14 5.30 -38.90
CA VAL A 254 -34.05 6.21 -39.59
C VAL A 254 -34.60 5.48 -40.82
N ARG A 255 -35.93 5.44 -40.94
CA ARG A 255 -36.66 5.21 -42.20
C ARG A 255 -37.18 6.54 -42.71
#